data_AF-A0A7X1ZD02-F1
#
_entry.id   AF-A0A7X1ZD02-F1
#
_cell.length_a   1.000
_cell.length_b   1.000
_cell.length_c   1.000
_cell.angle_alpha   90.00
_cell.angle_beta   90.00
_cell.angle_gamma   90.00
#
_symmetry.space_group_name_H-M   'P 1'
#
loop_
_entity.id
_entity.type
_entity.pdbx_description
1 polymer ?
#
loop_
_entity_poly.entity_id
_entity_poly.type
_entity_poly.pdbx_seq_one_letter_code
_entity_poly.pdbx_strand_id
1 'polypeptide(L)'
;AIPDFSGKTLAAVVKDTLGPGSTMKTDGWTGYAASADIAHDPHVIGSMAAHIVLPWIHRVFSNLKAWALGVYHGLRRKHLQAYLDEFVFRFNRRQTRHAAFRSLLGIATTKGPISYDMLIAPEAKG
;
A
#
# COMPACT_ATOMS: atom_id res chain seq x y z
N ALA A 1 7.64 -4.54 -5.98
CA ALA A 1 6.27 -5.09 -6.10
C ALA A 1 6.21 -6.43 -5.37
N ILE A 2 5.05 -6.81 -4.82
CA ILE A 2 4.87 -8.14 -4.25
C ILE A 2 4.69 -9.14 -5.41
N PRO A 3 5.57 -10.15 -5.57
CA PRO A 3 5.59 -11.01 -6.75
C PRO A 3 4.40 -11.98 -6.82
N ASP A 4 3.94 -12.46 -5.67
CA ASP A 4 2.78 -13.35 -5.55
C ASP A 4 2.14 -13.22 -4.16
N PHE A 5 0.98 -13.87 -3.98
CA PHE A 5 0.28 -13.91 -2.71
C PHE A 5 0.58 -15.20 -1.92
N SER A 6 1.70 -15.88 -2.19
CA SER A 6 2.07 -17.09 -1.45
C SER A 6 2.38 -16.74 0.00
N GLY A 7 2.17 -17.69 0.91
CA GLY A 7 2.45 -17.45 2.32
C GLY A 7 3.92 -17.11 2.59
N LYS A 8 4.87 -17.66 1.83
CA LYS A 8 6.30 -17.32 1.97
C LYS A 8 6.57 -15.86 1.62
N THR A 9 6.02 -15.38 0.50
CA THR A 9 6.16 -13.98 0.09
C THR A 9 5.53 -13.05 1.11
N LEU A 10 4.32 -13.37 1.57
CA LEU A 10 3.64 -12.57 2.58
C LEU A 10 4.39 -12.55 3.91
N ALA A 11 4.89 -13.69 4.39
CA ALA A 11 5.64 -13.77 5.65
C ALA A 11 6.88 -12.87 5.61
N ALA A 12 7.60 -12.86 4.49
CA ALA A 12 8.74 -11.97 4.30
C ALA A 12 8.33 -10.49 4.37
N VAL A 13 7.25 -10.10 3.67
CA VAL A 13 6.74 -8.71 3.68
C VAL A 13 6.27 -8.29 5.08
N VAL A 14 5.53 -9.15 5.77
CA VAL A 14 5.01 -8.87 7.12
C VAL A 14 6.18 -8.66 8.09
N LYS A 15 7.20 -9.52 8.03
CA LYS A 15 8.40 -9.42 8.88
C LYS A 15 9.19 -8.13 8.65
N ASP A 16 9.29 -7.67 7.41
CA ASP A 16 9.98 -6.42 7.07
C ASP A 16 9.17 -5.17 7.48
N THR A 17 7.84 -5.28 7.49
CA THR A 17 6.95 -4.14 7.72
C THR A 17 6.60 -3.93 9.20
N LEU A 18 6.47 -5.00 9.98
CA LEU A 18 6.04 -4.93 11.38
C LEU A 18 7.20 -4.61 12.32
N GLY A 19 6.99 -3.64 13.21
CA GLY A 19 7.93 -3.34 14.29
C GLY A 19 7.96 -4.46 15.35
N PRO A 20 9.06 -4.61 16.11
CA PRO A 20 9.16 -5.58 17.20
C PRO A 20 7.99 -5.47 18.19
N GLY A 21 7.41 -6.61 18.57
CA GLY A 21 6.28 -6.67 19.50
C GLY A 21 4.92 -6.28 18.91
N SER A 22 4.81 -6.02 17.61
CA SER A 22 3.53 -5.73 16.95
C SER A 22 2.64 -6.98 16.86
N THR A 23 1.33 -6.78 16.92
CA THR A 23 0.33 -7.83 16.62
C THR A 23 -0.28 -7.56 15.25
N MET A 24 -0.19 -8.55 14.37
CA MET A 24 -0.82 -8.52 13.06
C MET A 24 -2.33 -8.80 13.19
N LYS A 25 -3.18 -7.90 12.70
CA LYS A 25 -4.65 -8.11 12.62
C LYS A 25 -5.05 -8.31 11.16
N THR A 26 -5.63 -9.46 10.82
CA THR A 26 -5.99 -9.80 9.42
C THR A 26 -7.41 -10.36 9.32
N ASP A 27 -7.87 -10.59 8.09
CA ASP A 27 -9.13 -11.25 7.76
C ASP A 27 -9.10 -12.79 7.95
N GLY A 28 -7.98 -13.34 8.43
CA GLY A 28 -7.79 -14.77 8.61
C GLY A 28 -7.51 -15.55 7.33
N TRP A 29 -7.11 -14.89 6.23
CA TRP A 29 -6.71 -15.61 5.02
C TRP A 29 -5.54 -16.58 5.26
N THR A 30 -5.61 -17.77 4.66
CA THR A 30 -4.63 -18.86 4.89
C THR A 30 -3.21 -18.51 4.43
N GLY A 31 -3.06 -17.52 3.54
CA GLY A 31 -1.75 -17.00 3.15
C GLY A 31 -0.93 -16.44 4.33
N TYR A 32 -1.56 -16.00 5.41
CA TYR A 32 -0.84 -15.50 6.59
C TYR A 32 -0.28 -16.61 7.49
N ALA A 33 -0.66 -17.87 7.31
CA ALA A 33 -0.24 -18.99 8.16
C ALA A 33 1.29 -19.19 8.21
N ALA A 34 2.01 -18.75 7.18
CA ALA A 34 3.47 -18.80 7.11
C ALA A 34 4.17 -17.75 8.00
N SER A 35 3.44 -16.83 8.63
CA SER A 35 3.96 -15.77 9.52
C SER A 35 3.86 -16.16 11.01
N ALA A 36 4.09 -17.45 11.33
CA ALA A 36 3.84 -18.01 12.65
C ALA A 36 4.74 -17.45 13.77
N ASP A 37 5.84 -16.79 13.42
CA ASP A 37 6.75 -16.10 14.34
C ASP A 37 6.24 -14.72 14.80
N ILE A 38 5.09 -14.28 14.28
CA ILE A 38 4.49 -12.98 14.55
C ILE A 38 3.17 -13.18 15.29
N ALA A 39 2.94 -12.40 16.35
CA ALA A 39 1.66 -12.41 17.06
C ALA A 39 0.53 -12.09 16.08
N HIS A 40 -0.42 -13.01 15.90
CA HIS A 40 -1.48 -12.93 14.91
C HIS A 40 -2.86 -12.99 15.56
N ASP A 41 -3.69 -12.00 15.24
CA ASP A 41 -5.07 -11.84 15.70
C ASP A 41 -6.02 -11.87 14.49
N PRO A 42 -6.32 -13.08 13.97
CA PRO A 42 -7.16 -13.26 12.79
C PRO A 42 -8.63 -13.00 13.11
N HIS A 43 -9.25 -12.12 12.33
CA HIS A 43 -10.68 -11.84 12.40
C HIS A 43 -11.36 -12.31 11.12
N VAL A 44 -11.77 -13.58 11.12
CA VAL A 44 -12.55 -14.15 10.01
C VAL A 44 -13.91 -13.47 9.96
N ILE A 45 -14.18 -12.75 8.87
CA ILE A 45 -15.43 -12.02 8.69
C ILE A 45 -16.57 -13.03 8.53
N GLY A 46 -17.41 -13.14 9.57
CA GLY A 46 -18.66 -13.89 9.53
C GLY A 46 -19.80 -13.04 8.95
N SER A 47 -20.97 -13.04 9.61
CA SER A 47 -22.12 -12.21 9.21
C SER A 47 -21.94 -10.72 9.46
N MET A 48 -20.92 -10.33 10.23
CA MET A 48 -20.63 -8.94 10.57
C MET A 48 -19.93 -8.22 9.41
N ALA A 49 -20.28 -6.97 9.14
CA ALA A 49 -19.67 -6.23 8.04
C ALA A 49 -18.17 -6.01 8.26
N ALA A 50 -17.37 -6.28 7.22
CA ALA A 50 -15.90 -6.26 7.27
C ALA A 50 -15.31 -4.91 7.77
N HIS A 51 -15.95 -3.79 7.44
CA HIS A 51 -15.52 -2.46 7.87
C HIS A 51 -15.73 -2.18 9.37
N ILE A 52 -16.50 -3.01 10.07
CA ILE A 52 -16.64 -2.97 11.53
C ILE A 52 -15.47 -3.72 12.18
N VAL A 53 -15.10 -4.84 11.58
CA VAL A 53 -14.08 -5.77 12.09
C VAL A 53 -12.66 -5.25 11.83
N LEU A 54 -12.41 -4.70 10.64
CA LEU A 54 -11.10 -4.17 10.21
C LEU A 54 -11.24 -2.70 9.75
N PRO A 55 -11.68 -1.77 10.62
CA PRO A 55 -12.10 -0.42 10.22
C PRO A 55 -10.99 0.39 9.54
N TRP A 56 -9.74 0.22 9.96
CA TRP A 56 -8.62 1.01 9.47
C TRP A 56 -8.26 0.69 8.02
N ILE A 57 -8.11 -0.59 7.67
CA ILE A 57 -7.78 -0.98 6.29
C ILE A 57 -8.94 -0.68 5.34
N HIS A 58 -10.18 -0.87 5.79
CA HIS A 58 -11.36 -0.49 5.00
C HIS A 58 -11.42 1.02 4.75
N ARG A 59 -11.07 1.87 5.73
CA ARG A 59 -10.94 3.32 5.51
C ARG A 59 -9.85 3.65 4.51
N VAL A 60 -8.70 2.96 4.56
CA VAL A 60 -7.62 3.14 3.58
C VAL A 60 -8.11 2.79 2.17
N PHE A 61 -8.80 1.65 2.00
CA PHE A 61 -9.37 1.25 0.71
C PHE A 61 -10.43 2.22 0.19
N SER A 62 -11.33 2.71 1.05
CA SER A 62 -12.33 3.71 0.66
C SER A 62 -11.67 5.01 0.21
N ASN A 63 -10.64 5.48 0.93
CA ASN A 63 -9.89 6.68 0.56
C ASN A 63 -9.12 6.49 -0.76
N LEU A 64 -8.50 5.33 -0.97
CA LEU A 64 -7.81 5.00 -2.23
C LEU A 64 -8.78 5.06 -3.41
N LYS A 65 -9.96 4.45 -3.28
CA LYS A 65 -10.99 4.46 -4.33
C LYS A 65 -11.49 5.87 -4.63
N ALA A 66 -11.81 6.65 -3.59
CA ALA A 66 -12.26 8.03 -3.75
C ALA A 66 -11.19 8.91 -4.42
N TRP A 67 -9.94 8.79 -4.01
CA TRP A 67 -8.82 9.50 -4.62
C TRP A 67 -8.61 9.08 -6.08
N ALA A 68 -8.60 7.77 -6.37
CA ALA A 68 -8.39 7.27 -7.72
C ALA A 68 -9.47 7.77 -8.71
N LEU A 69 -10.73 7.79 -8.27
CA LEU A 69 -11.85 8.29 -9.06
C LEU A 69 -11.80 9.81 -9.24
N GLY A 70 -11.33 10.55 -8.24
CA GLY A 70 -11.26 12.01 -8.29
C GLY A 70 -10.06 12.56 -9.07
N VAL A 71 -8.93 11.84 -9.09
CA VAL A 71 -7.69 12.32 -9.70
C VAL A 71 -7.50 11.83 -11.14
N TYR A 72 -7.93 10.60 -11.45
CA TYR A 72 -7.69 10.01 -12.77
C TYR A 72 -8.98 9.62 -13.48
N HIS A 73 -8.93 9.64 -14.81
CA HIS A 73 -9.97 9.11 -15.69
C HIS A 73 -9.85 7.57 -15.83
N GLY A 74 -9.56 6.88 -14.72
CA GLY A 74 -9.28 5.45 -14.66
C GLY A 74 -7.80 5.11 -14.47
N LEU A 75 -7.55 3.99 -13.77
CA LEU A 75 -6.21 3.48 -13.49
C LEU A 75 -5.81 2.45 -14.56
N ARG A 76 -4.70 2.70 -15.25
CA ARG A 76 -4.13 1.75 -16.20
C ARG A 76 -3.27 0.72 -15.47
N ARG A 77 -3.48 -0.58 -15.74
CA ARG A 77 -2.77 -1.69 -15.08
C ARG A 77 -1.24 -1.58 -15.17
N LYS A 78 -0.71 -1.04 -16.27
CA LYS A 78 0.74 -0.88 -16.49
C LYS A 78 1.42 0.18 -15.60
N HIS A 79 0.64 1.03 -14.91
CA HIS A 79 1.13 2.10 -14.03
C HIS A 79 0.58 1.93 -12.60
N LEU A 80 0.12 0.73 -12.25
CA LEU A 80 -0.59 0.51 -10.99
C LEU A 80 0.30 0.79 -9.77
N GLN A 81 1.58 0.42 -9.79
CA GLN A 81 2.46 0.68 -8.66
C GLN A 81 2.68 2.19 -8.48
N ALA A 82 2.88 2.95 -9.55
CA ALA A 82 3.08 4.39 -9.53
C ALA A 82 1.84 5.10 -8.96
N TYR A 83 0.63 4.66 -9.33
CA TYR A 83 -0.59 5.17 -8.71
C TYR A 83 -0.64 4.85 -7.21
N LEU A 84 -0.29 3.63 -6.80
CA LEU A 84 -0.29 3.25 -5.38
C LEU A 84 0.80 4.00 -4.59
N ASP A 85 1.98 4.20 -5.17
CA ASP A 85 3.08 4.95 -4.57
C ASP A 85 2.70 6.42 -4.39
N GLU A 86 2.03 7.02 -5.38
CA GLU A 86 1.50 8.39 -5.28
C GLU A 86 0.43 8.48 -4.18
N PHE A 87 -0.49 7.51 -4.12
CA PHE A 87 -1.49 7.45 -3.07
C PHE A 87 -0.84 7.38 -1.69
N VAL A 88 0.11 6.46 -1.47
CA VAL A 88 0.82 6.30 -0.20
C VAL A 88 1.57 7.58 0.16
N PHE A 89 2.24 8.21 -0.81
CA PHE A 89 2.96 9.46 -0.62
C PHE A 89 2.02 10.58 -0.09
N ARG A 90 0.87 10.74 -0.74
CA ARG A 90 -0.16 11.73 -0.36
C ARG A 90 -0.81 11.37 0.96
N PHE A 91 -1.21 10.11 1.14
CA PHE A 91 -1.92 9.62 2.32
C PHE A 91 -1.09 9.81 3.59
N ASN A 92 0.20 9.45 3.56
CA ASN A 92 1.08 9.57 4.72
C ASN A 92 1.41 11.03 5.10
N ARG A 93 1.15 12.00 4.20
CA ARG A 93 1.41 13.43 4.42
C ARG A 93 0.15 14.28 4.45
N ARG A 94 -1.04 13.66 4.49
CA ARG A 94 -2.34 14.33 4.34
C ARG A 94 -2.64 15.41 5.38
N GLN A 95 -2.03 15.34 6.56
CA GLN A 95 -2.24 16.31 7.63
C GLN A 95 -1.34 17.55 7.51
N THR A 96 -0.26 17.49 6.72
CA THR A 96 0.77 18.53 6.66
C THR A 96 1.15 18.84 5.21
N ARG A 97 0.40 19.73 4.56
CA ARG A 97 0.64 20.10 3.14
C ARG A 97 2.08 20.56 2.87
N HIS A 98 2.67 21.33 3.78
CA HIS A 98 4.06 21.79 3.65
C HIS A 98 5.06 20.61 3.66
N ALA A 99 4.78 19.52 4.37
CA ALA A 99 5.66 18.35 4.39
C ALA A 99 5.67 17.64 3.03
N ALA A 100 4.53 17.57 2.34
CA ALA A 100 4.45 17.03 0.99
C ALA A 100 5.29 17.84 -0.01
N PHE A 101 5.12 19.17 -0.02
CA PHE A 101 5.88 20.04 -0.91
C PHE A 101 7.39 19.97 -0.65
N ARG A 102 7.81 20.04 0.62
CA ARG A 102 9.24 19.94 0.98
C ARG A 102 9.84 18.58 0.61
N SER A 103 9.08 17.49 0.78
CA SER A 103 9.51 16.16 0.37
C SER A 103 9.70 16.07 -1.14
N LEU A 104 8.76 16.62 -1.93
CA LEU A 104 8.87 16.65 -3.39
C LEU A 104 10.09 17.46 -3.85
N LEU A 105 10.32 18.62 -3.24
CA LEU A 105 11.49 19.45 -3.56
C LEU A 105 12.79 18.69 -3.27
N GLY A 106 12.90 18.04 -2.11
CA GLY A 106 14.06 17.21 -1.77
C GLY A 106 14.30 16.07 -2.78
N ILE A 107 13.24 15.38 -3.19
CA ILE A 107 13.32 14.33 -4.24
C ILE A 107 13.80 14.94 -5.56
N ALA A 108 13.22 16.07 -5.98
CA ALA A 108 13.58 16.73 -7.24
C ALA A 108 15.04 17.20 -7.27
N THR A 109 15.61 17.59 -6.12
CA THR A 109 17.03 17.99 -6.04
C THR A 109 18.01 16.83 -6.10
N THR A 110 17.56 15.60 -5.86
CA THR A 110 18.43 14.41 -5.77
C THR A 110 18.25 13.45 -6.95
N LYS A 111 17.13 13.54 -7.66
CA LYS A 111 16.81 12.68 -8.81
C LYS A 111 17.13 13.39 -10.12
N GLY A 112 17.67 12.64 -11.07
CA GLY A 112 17.83 13.11 -12.44
C GLY A 112 16.47 13.33 -13.13
N PRO A 113 16.46 14.06 -14.25
CA PRO A 113 15.24 14.29 -15.02
C PRO A 113 14.62 12.97 -15.49
N ILE A 114 13.29 12.89 -15.45
CA ILE A 114 12.53 11.76 -15.98
C ILE A 114 12.02 12.15 -17.38
N SER A 115 12.40 11.37 -18.40
CA SER A 115 11.92 11.60 -19.76
C SER A 115 10.46 11.15 -19.92
N TYR A 116 9.80 11.63 -20.98
CA TYR A 116 8.44 11.17 -21.31
C TYR A 116 8.38 9.66 -21.50
N ASP A 117 9.38 9.07 -22.18
CA ASP A 117 9.46 7.62 -22.41
C ASP A 117 9.54 6.85 -21.09
N MET A 118 10.28 7.36 -20.10
CA MET A 118 10.34 6.77 -18.76
C MET A 118 9.00 6.87 -18.02
N LEU A 119 8.22 7.93 -18.24
CA LEU A 119 6.89 8.09 -17.62
C LEU A 119 5.84 7.14 -18.21
N ILE A 120 5.89 6.89 -19.52
CA ILE A 120 4.90 6.04 -20.19
C ILE A 120 5.28 4.57 -20.24
N ALA A 121 6.56 4.26 -19.98
CA ALA A 121 7.05 2.89 -19.85
C ALA A 121 6.22 2.14 -18.79
N PRO A 122 5.86 0.88 -19.04
CA PRO A 122 5.36 0.03 -17.98
C PRO A 122 6.43 -0.05 -16.89
N GLU A 123 6.01 -0.05 -15.63
CA GLU A 123 6.93 -0.24 -14.51
C GLU A 123 7.79 -1.48 -14.78
N ALA A 124 9.10 -1.37 -14.53
CA ALA A 124 9.99 -2.51 -14.58
C ALA A 124 9.40 -3.60 -13.66
N LYS A 125 9.09 -4.76 -14.24
CA LYS A 125 8.79 -5.95 -13.45
C LYS A 125 10.06 -6.20 -12.63
N GLY A 126 9.97 -5.96 -11.32
CA GLY A 126 11.02 -6.34 -10.38
C GLY A 126 11.33 -7.82 -10.47
#